data_AF-A0A820IM05-F1
#
_entry.id   AF-A0A820IM05-F1
#
_cell.length_a   1.000
_cell.length_b   1.000
_cell.length_c   1.000
_cell.angle_alpha   90.00
_cell.angle_beta   90.00
_cell.angle_gamma   90.00
#
_symmetry.space_group_name_H-M   'P 1'
#
loop_
_entity.id
_entity.type
_entity.pdbx_description
1 polymer ?
#
loop_
_entity_poly.entity_id
_entity_poly.type
_entity_poly.pdbx_seq_one_letter_code
_entity_poly.pdbx_strand_id
1 'polypeptide(L)'
;LGNYADLIFVLFDPIGQALCKRTLTLVEQLNKTNPEKMHYYLAKADEAGSDRDRHRVLMQIVQNLCRQPEISKTNFDMPTIYLPNLAKETRCANQIHEVCSTIDHAVFSGVQKSLNILHNDCKRLEQSINERLVLHEKTQIKHRSWSIKLSIVQFISLILVILSSILLLRRYLVTSHHKIPLIYLDESSTSWQINSALNSIDNFLFYPAYPLLLIVIFINGIIFFIGHFIR
;
A
#
# COMPACT_ATOMS: atom_id res chain seq x y z
N LEU A 1 -20.18 -22.86 2.85
CA LEU A 1 -19.50 -23.75 1.88
C LEU A 1 -19.73 -23.32 0.44
N GLY A 2 -20.97 -23.08 -0.01
CA GLY A 2 -21.25 -22.71 -1.42
C GLY A 2 -20.47 -21.51 -1.97
N ASN A 3 -20.14 -20.52 -1.13
CA ASN A 3 -19.38 -19.34 -1.56
C ASN A 3 -17.91 -19.64 -1.93
N TYR A 4 -17.34 -20.72 -1.37
CA TYR A 4 -15.97 -21.15 -1.64
C TYR A 4 -15.88 -22.21 -2.73
N ALA A 5 -17.02 -22.78 -3.14
CA ALA A 5 -17.08 -23.76 -4.21
C ALA A 5 -17.12 -23.05 -5.58
N ASP A 6 -16.44 -23.64 -6.55
CA ASP A 6 -16.53 -23.24 -7.97
C ASP A 6 -17.77 -23.85 -8.64
N LEU A 7 -18.08 -25.11 -8.33
CA LEU A 7 -19.26 -25.84 -8.81
C LEU A 7 -19.95 -26.57 -7.65
N ILE A 8 -21.28 -26.69 -7.71
CA ILE A 8 -22.10 -27.41 -6.73
C ILE A 8 -22.98 -28.42 -7.47
N PHE A 9 -22.72 -29.70 -7.23
CA PHE A 9 -23.49 -30.79 -7.85
C PHE A 9 -24.55 -31.34 -6.90
N VAL A 10 -25.79 -31.39 -7.39
CA VAL A 10 -26.93 -32.00 -6.69
C VAL A 10 -27.33 -33.26 -7.45
N LEU A 11 -27.06 -34.41 -6.85
CA LEU A 11 -27.30 -35.73 -7.45
C LEU A 11 -28.57 -36.34 -6.88
N PHE A 12 -29.56 -36.58 -7.75
CA PHE A 12 -30.78 -37.31 -7.40
C PHE A 12 -30.67 -38.76 -7.82
N ASP A 13 -31.07 -39.68 -6.95
CA ASP A 13 -31.15 -41.11 -7.25
C ASP A 13 -32.61 -41.46 -7.62
N PRO A 14 -32.86 -42.17 -8.75
CA PRO A 14 -34.21 -42.53 -9.19
C PRO A 14 -34.92 -43.55 -8.27
N ILE A 15 -34.18 -44.31 -7.48
CA ILE A 15 -34.71 -45.32 -6.54
C ILE A 15 -34.81 -44.73 -5.13
N GLY A 16 -33.96 -43.76 -4.80
CA GLY A 16 -33.87 -43.16 -3.48
C GLY A 16 -35.02 -42.19 -3.13
N GLN A 17 -35.37 -42.10 -1.84
CA GLN A 17 -36.26 -41.05 -1.31
C GLN A 17 -35.54 -39.68 -1.16
N ALA A 18 -34.84 -39.22 -2.19
CA ALA A 18 -34.00 -38.02 -2.13
C ALA A 18 -34.80 -36.70 -2.07
N LEU A 19 -36.12 -36.74 -2.28
CA LEU A 19 -37.02 -35.59 -2.35
C LEU A 19 -37.61 -35.19 -0.99
N CYS A 20 -36.93 -35.48 0.12
CA CYS A 20 -37.42 -35.11 1.44
C CYS A 20 -37.33 -33.59 1.67
N LYS A 21 -38.24 -33.03 2.50
CA LYS A 21 -38.33 -31.58 2.77
C LYS A 21 -36.98 -30.97 3.18
N ARG A 22 -36.21 -31.69 4.02
CA ARG A 22 -34.91 -31.24 4.51
C ARG A 22 -33.89 -31.03 3.37
N THR A 23 -33.80 -31.98 2.45
CA THR A 23 -32.87 -31.88 1.30
C THR A 23 -33.27 -30.72 0.40
N LEU A 24 -34.57 -30.59 0.09
CA LEU A 24 -35.06 -29.52 -0.77
C LEU A 24 -34.84 -28.13 -0.15
N THR A 25 -35.04 -27.95 1.15
CA THR A 25 -34.74 -26.68 1.84
C THR A 25 -33.25 -26.32 1.77
N LEU A 26 -32.34 -27.29 1.90
CA LEU A 26 -30.91 -27.03 1.76
C LEU A 26 -30.54 -26.62 0.33
N VAL A 27 -31.07 -27.33 -0.65
CA VAL A 27 -30.85 -27.03 -2.07
C VAL A 27 -31.40 -25.64 -2.40
N GLU A 28 -32.57 -25.27 -1.88
CA GLU A 28 -33.16 -23.94 -2.06
C GLU A 28 -32.29 -22.83 -1.46
N GLN A 29 -31.78 -23.02 -0.23
CA GLN A 29 -30.90 -22.06 0.42
C GLN A 29 -29.57 -21.86 -0.35
N LEU A 30 -29.03 -22.94 -0.92
CA LEU A 30 -27.85 -22.87 -1.77
C LEU A 30 -28.14 -22.16 -3.10
N ASN A 31 -29.26 -22.51 -3.75
CA ASN A 31 -29.68 -21.90 -5.01
C ASN A 31 -29.95 -20.40 -4.86
N LYS A 32 -30.47 -19.96 -3.71
CA LYS A 32 -30.69 -18.54 -3.43
C LYS A 32 -29.39 -17.72 -3.42
N THR A 33 -28.28 -18.34 -3.00
CA THR A 33 -27.01 -17.63 -2.80
C THR A 33 -26.07 -17.77 -4.00
N ASN A 34 -26.07 -18.94 -4.67
CA ASN A 34 -25.14 -19.25 -5.76
C ASN A 34 -25.88 -20.01 -6.90
N PRO A 35 -26.93 -19.45 -7.51
CA PRO A 35 -27.72 -20.15 -8.54
C PRO A 35 -26.90 -20.58 -9.76
N GLU A 36 -25.90 -19.78 -10.14
CA GLU A 36 -25.05 -19.99 -11.30
C GLU A 36 -24.08 -21.18 -11.17
N LYS A 37 -23.83 -21.64 -9.94
CA LYS A 37 -22.91 -22.75 -9.65
C LYS A 37 -23.63 -24.07 -9.46
N MET A 38 -24.96 -24.04 -9.40
CA MET A 38 -25.78 -25.22 -9.10
C MET A 38 -26.03 -26.01 -10.38
N HIS A 39 -25.63 -27.27 -10.38
CA HIS A 39 -25.96 -28.21 -11.45
C HIS A 39 -26.66 -29.43 -10.87
N TYR A 40 -27.75 -29.81 -11.51
CA TYR A 40 -28.63 -30.87 -11.05
C TYR A 40 -28.50 -32.07 -11.98
N TYR A 41 -28.38 -33.28 -11.41
CA TYR A 41 -28.21 -34.50 -12.20
C TYR A 41 -29.10 -35.62 -11.68
N LEU A 42 -29.64 -36.41 -12.60
CA LEU A 42 -30.21 -37.72 -12.27
C LEU A 42 -29.10 -38.78 -12.35
N ALA A 43 -28.61 -39.18 -11.18
CA ALA A 43 -27.58 -40.20 -11.03
C ALA A 43 -28.17 -41.61 -11.14
N LYS A 44 -27.34 -42.62 -11.46
CA LYS A 44 -27.77 -44.03 -11.62
C LYS A 44 -28.95 -44.20 -12.56
N ALA A 45 -28.97 -43.40 -13.63
CA ALA A 45 -30.05 -43.44 -14.62
C ALA A 45 -30.24 -44.82 -15.28
N ASP A 46 -29.20 -45.67 -15.25
CA ASP A 46 -29.23 -47.04 -15.74
C ASP A 46 -29.98 -48.04 -14.83
N GLU A 47 -30.26 -47.66 -13.59
CA GLU A 47 -31.04 -48.46 -12.63
C GLU A 47 -32.54 -48.09 -12.69
N ALA A 48 -32.90 -47.00 -13.36
CA ALA A 48 -34.25 -46.43 -13.42
C ALA A 48 -35.23 -47.18 -14.36
N GLY A 49 -35.14 -48.52 -14.41
CA GLY A 49 -36.06 -49.37 -15.18
C GLY A 49 -36.13 -49.04 -16.67
N SER A 50 -37.34 -49.04 -17.23
CA SER A 50 -37.56 -48.70 -18.65
C SER A 50 -37.42 -47.19 -18.90
N ASP A 51 -37.26 -46.78 -20.16
CA ASP A 51 -37.22 -45.36 -20.52
C ASP A 51 -38.46 -44.60 -20.05
N ARG A 52 -39.63 -45.24 -20.01
CA ARG A 52 -40.87 -44.63 -19.50
C ARG A 52 -40.82 -44.41 -18.00
N ASP A 53 -40.30 -45.38 -17.24
CA ASP A 53 -40.18 -45.27 -15.78
C ASP A 53 -39.18 -44.17 -15.41
N ARG A 54 -38.04 -44.13 -16.11
CA ARG A 54 -37.04 -43.07 -15.94
C ARG A 54 -37.59 -41.68 -16.23
N HIS A 55 -38.32 -41.51 -17.33
CA HIS A 55 -38.97 -40.23 -17.64
C HIS A 55 -39.99 -39.84 -16.56
N ARG A 56 -40.77 -40.79 -16.03
CA ARG A 56 -41.72 -40.52 -14.96
C ARG A 56 -41.03 -40.03 -13.69
N VAL A 57 -39.94 -40.69 -13.29
CA VAL A 57 -39.17 -40.32 -12.10
C VAL A 57 -38.50 -38.95 -12.29
N LEU A 58 -37.90 -38.71 -13.46
CA LEU A 58 -37.31 -37.41 -13.80
C LEU A 58 -38.35 -36.29 -13.69
N MET A 59 -39.54 -36.48 -14.28
CA MET A 59 -40.62 -35.50 -14.21
C MET A 59 -41.10 -35.27 -12.77
N GLN A 60 -41.16 -36.31 -11.94
CA GLN A 60 -41.50 -36.16 -10.52
C GLN A 60 -40.46 -35.33 -9.77
N ILE A 61 -39.17 -35.55 -10.01
CA ILE A 61 -38.09 -34.79 -9.39
C ILE A 61 -38.15 -33.33 -9.84
N VAL A 62 -38.23 -33.07 -11.14
CA VAL A 62 -38.32 -31.72 -11.71
C VAL A 62 -39.53 -30.97 -11.16
N GLN A 63 -40.70 -31.61 -11.09
CA GLN A 63 -41.89 -30.98 -10.49
C GLN A 63 -41.70 -30.65 -9.01
N ASN A 64 -41.05 -31.51 -8.23
CA ASN A 64 -40.79 -31.23 -6.81
C ASN A 64 -39.76 -30.09 -6.62
N LEU A 65 -38.79 -29.96 -7.52
CA LEU A 65 -37.84 -28.85 -7.52
C LEU A 65 -38.50 -27.53 -7.92
N CYS A 66 -39.33 -27.54 -8.98
CA CYS A 66 -40.07 -26.36 -9.43
C CYS A 66 -41.17 -25.90 -8.44
N ARG A 67 -41.53 -26.72 -7.45
CA ARG A 67 -42.36 -26.27 -6.32
C ARG A 67 -41.61 -25.34 -5.37
N GLN A 68 -40.28 -25.32 -5.40
CA GLN A 68 -39.47 -24.41 -4.61
C GLN A 68 -39.31 -23.08 -5.37
N PRO A 69 -39.71 -21.94 -4.80
CA PRO A 69 -39.81 -20.66 -5.50
C PRO A 69 -38.45 -20.12 -5.98
N GLU A 70 -37.35 -20.45 -5.30
CA GLU A 70 -36.02 -19.98 -5.74
C GLU A 70 -35.43 -20.83 -6.86
N ILE A 71 -35.80 -22.12 -6.97
CA ILE A 71 -35.31 -23.01 -8.03
C ILE A 71 -36.12 -22.82 -9.31
N SER A 72 -37.41 -22.51 -9.21
CA SER A 72 -38.29 -22.29 -10.37
C SER A 72 -37.93 -21.04 -11.20
N LYS A 73 -37.24 -20.07 -10.60
CA LYS A 73 -36.82 -18.84 -11.27
C LYS A 73 -35.60 -19.06 -12.18
N THR A 74 -34.82 -20.09 -11.90
CA THR A 74 -33.64 -20.45 -12.67
C THR A 74 -34.03 -21.48 -13.72
N ASN A 75 -33.65 -21.23 -14.98
CA ASN A 75 -33.75 -22.26 -16.00
C ASN A 75 -32.67 -23.30 -15.71
N PHE A 76 -33.07 -24.47 -15.20
CA PHE A 76 -32.15 -25.56 -14.89
C PHE A 76 -32.49 -26.77 -15.77
N ASP A 77 -31.44 -27.46 -16.22
CA ASP A 77 -31.56 -28.76 -16.88
C ASP A 77 -31.18 -29.87 -15.89
N MET A 78 -31.67 -31.08 -16.15
CA MET A 78 -31.44 -32.27 -15.33
C MET A 78 -30.96 -33.43 -16.21
N PRO A 79 -29.71 -33.38 -16.69
CA PRO A 79 -29.14 -34.46 -17.48
C PRO A 79 -28.96 -35.76 -16.68
N THR A 80 -28.90 -36.86 -17.42
CA THR A 80 -28.77 -38.21 -16.85
C THR A 80 -27.33 -38.67 -16.85
N ILE A 81 -26.87 -39.17 -15.71
CA ILE A 81 -25.51 -39.68 -15.54
C ILE A 81 -25.54 -41.05 -14.87
N TYR A 82 -24.62 -41.91 -15.29
CA TYR A 82 -24.32 -43.16 -14.61
C TYR A 82 -22.87 -43.56 -14.84
N LEU A 83 -22.36 -44.43 -13.98
CA LEU A 83 -21.03 -45.01 -14.17
C LEU A 83 -21.18 -46.23 -15.07
N PRO A 84 -20.54 -46.25 -16.26
CA PRO A 84 -20.66 -47.38 -17.18
C PRO A 84 -20.08 -48.64 -16.54
N ASN A 85 -20.86 -49.72 -16.55
CA ASN A 85 -20.42 -51.03 -16.10
C ASN A 85 -20.24 -51.94 -17.31
N LEU A 86 -19.02 -52.47 -17.49
CA LEU A 86 -18.67 -53.38 -18.59
C LEU A 86 -19.54 -54.65 -18.62
N ALA A 87 -20.15 -55.04 -17.50
CA ALA A 87 -21.00 -56.22 -17.40
C ALA A 87 -22.46 -56.00 -17.81
N LYS A 88 -22.91 -54.74 -17.97
CA LYS A 88 -24.32 -54.40 -18.20
C LYS A 88 -24.43 -53.44 -19.37
N GLU A 89 -24.99 -53.91 -20.48
CA GLU A 89 -25.35 -53.02 -21.59
C GLU A 89 -26.57 -52.17 -21.22
N THR A 90 -26.39 -50.86 -21.29
CA THR A 90 -27.41 -49.88 -20.89
C THR A 90 -27.81 -49.04 -22.10
N ARG A 91 -29.10 -49.02 -22.43
CA ARG A 91 -29.64 -48.22 -23.56
C ARG A 91 -29.88 -46.74 -23.20
N CYS A 92 -29.59 -46.35 -21.96
CA CYS A 92 -29.72 -44.96 -21.52
C CYS A 92 -28.54 -44.12 -22.03
N ALA A 93 -28.85 -42.96 -22.62
CA ALA A 93 -27.83 -41.96 -22.93
C ALA A 93 -27.12 -41.53 -21.64
N ASN A 94 -25.79 -41.48 -21.67
CA ASN A 94 -24.95 -41.09 -20.54
C ASN A 94 -24.29 -39.75 -20.84
N GLN A 95 -24.58 -38.72 -20.04
CA GLN A 95 -23.99 -37.39 -20.22
C GLN A 95 -22.79 -37.14 -19.29
N ILE A 96 -22.23 -38.18 -18.67
CA ILE A 96 -21.09 -38.05 -17.76
C ILE A 96 -19.88 -37.35 -18.42
N HIS A 97 -19.69 -37.49 -19.73
CA HIS A 97 -18.62 -36.81 -20.46
C HIS A 97 -18.77 -35.28 -20.42
N GLU A 98 -19.97 -34.76 -20.55
CA GLU A 98 -20.25 -33.32 -20.46
C GLU A 98 -20.00 -32.79 -19.05
N VAL A 99 -20.30 -33.60 -18.03
CA VAL A 99 -19.98 -33.28 -16.63
C VAL A 99 -18.48 -33.21 -16.41
N CYS A 100 -17.71 -34.19 -16.91
CA CYS A 100 -16.25 -34.18 -16.84
C CYS A 100 -15.68 -32.94 -17.54
N SER A 101 -16.15 -32.63 -18.75
CA SER A 101 -15.73 -31.44 -19.49
C SER A 101 -16.04 -30.14 -18.72
N THR A 102 -17.20 -30.06 -18.05
CA THR A 102 -17.56 -28.91 -17.21
C THR A 102 -16.61 -28.76 -16.02
N ILE A 103 -16.26 -29.87 -15.36
CA ILE A 103 -15.28 -29.89 -14.25
C ILE A 103 -13.92 -29.41 -14.76
N ASP A 104 -13.44 -29.94 -15.89
CA ASP A 104 -12.16 -29.54 -16.47
C ASP A 104 -12.14 -28.04 -16.78
N HIS A 105 -13.19 -27.52 -17.42
CA HIS A 105 -13.32 -26.10 -17.70
C HIS A 105 -13.32 -25.23 -16.44
N ALA A 106 -13.99 -25.66 -15.37
CA ALA A 106 -13.98 -24.95 -14.10
C ALA A 106 -12.57 -24.95 -13.47
N VAL A 107 -11.85 -26.07 -13.52
CA VAL A 107 -10.47 -26.16 -13.03
C VAL A 107 -9.55 -25.22 -13.82
N PHE A 108 -9.59 -25.26 -15.16
CA PHE A 108 -8.79 -24.36 -16.00
C PHE A 108 -9.12 -22.89 -15.73
N SER A 109 -10.40 -22.56 -15.60
CA SER A 109 -10.85 -21.20 -15.28
C SER A 109 -10.38 -20.76 -13.89
N GLY A 110 -10.39 -21.66 -12.90
CA GLY A 110 -9.90 -21.40 -11.55
C GLY A 110 -8.39 -21.12 -11.52
N VAL A 111 -7.60 -21.90 -12.26
CA VAL A 111 -6.16 -21.66 -12.41
C VAL A 111 -5.90 -20.32 -13.09
N GLN A 112 -6.60 -20.02 -14.19
CA GLN A 112 -6.44 -18.75 -14.90
C GLN A 112 -6.79 -17.56 -14.01
N LYS A 113 -7.89 -17.65 -13.25
CA LYS A 113 -8.30 -16.60 -12.30
C LYS A 113 -7.24 -16.37 -11.23
N SER A 114 -6.67 -17.45 -10.68
CA SER A 114 -5.62 -17.37 -9.66
C SER A 114 -4.35 -16.71 -10.21
N LEU A 115 -3.93 -17.08 -11.42
CA LEU A 115 -2.78 -16.45 -12.10
C LEU A 115 -3.03 -14.98 -12.42
N ASN A 116 -4.24 -14.62 -12.86
CA ASN A 116 -4.60 -13.23 -13.14
C ASN A 116 -4.60 -12.37 -11.87
N ILE A 117 -5.09 -12.90 -10.73
CA ILE A 117 -5.03 -12.23 -9.44
C ILE A 117 -3.56 -11.99 -9.05
N LEU A 118 -2.73 -13.04 -9.12
CA LEU A 118 -1.31 -12.94 -8.81
C LEU A 118 -0.59 -11.90 -9.68
N HIS A 119 -0.85 -11.91 -11.00
CA HIS A 119 -0.29 -10.94 -11.92
C HIS A 119 -0.66 -9.50 -11.54
N ASN A 120 -1.94 -9.27 -11.24
CA ASN A 120 -2.42 -7.94 -10.82
C ASN A 120 -1.80 -7.51 -9.49
N ASP A 121 -1.60 -8.43 -8.56
CA ASP A 121 -0.97 -8.14 -7.28
C ASP A 121 0.52 -7.81 -7.44
N CYS A 122 1.25 -8.51 -8.31
CA CYS A 122 2.62 -8.14 -8.68
C CYS A 122 2.69 -6.72 -9.26
N LYS A 123 1.76 -6.36 -10.15
CA LYS A 123 1.68 -5.02 -10.74
C LYS A 123 1.40 -3.94 -9.70
N ARG A 124 0.50 -4.21 -8.75
CA ARG A 124 0.22 -3.29 -7.63
C ARG A 124 1.41 -3.12 -6.72
N LEU A 125 2.15 -4.21 -6.47
CA LEU A 125 3.38 -4.16 -5.68
C LEU A 125 4.45 -3.31 -6.38
N GLU A 126 4.65 -3.50 -7.69
CA GLU A 126 5.56 -2.69 -8.50
C GLU A 126 5.20 -1.20 -8.44
N GLN A 127 3.92 -0.86 -8.63
CA GLN A 127 3.43 0.52 -8.52
C GLN A 127 3.72 1.10 -7.14
N SER A 128 3.44 0.36 -6.07
CA SER A 128 3.68 0.80 -4.70
C SER A 128 5.17 1.02 -4.41
N ILE A 129 6.05 0.19 -4.97
CA ILE A 129 7.51 0.35 -4.85
C ILE A 129 7.96 1.61 -5.58
N ASN A 130 7.53 1.81 -6.83
CA ASN A 130 7.88 2.98 -7.62
C ASN A 130 7.38 4.28 -6.98
N GLU A 131 6.16 4.30 -6.45
CA GLU A 131 5.63 5.44 -5.70
C GLU A 131 6.50 5.77 -4.48
N ARG A 132 6.91 4.75 -3.71
CA ARG A 132 7.79 4.94 -2.55
C ARG A 132 9.19 5.42 -2.94
N LEU A 133 9.75 4.92 -4.05
CA LEU A 133 11.05 5.37 -4.57
C LEU A 133 10.98 6.86 -4.97
N VAL A 134 9.94 7.27 -5.70
CA VAL A 134 9.75 8.68 -6.09
C VAL A 134 9.56 9.58 -4.87
N LEU A 135 8.80 9.13 -3.87
CA LEU A 135 8.66 9.87 -2.60
C LEU A 135 9.99 9.96 -1.84
N HIS A 136 10.79 8.90 -1.84
CA HIS A 136 12.11 8.88 -1.22
C HIS A 136 13.10 9.84 -1.91
N GLU A 137 13.13 9.87 -3.25
CA GLU A 137 13.95 10.84 -3.99
C GLU A 137 13.54 12.29 -3.70
N LYS A 138 12.23 12.57 -3.72
CA LYS A 138 11.70 13.92 -3.40
C LYS A 138 12.04 14.35 -1.97
N THR A 139 11.98 13.44 -1.00
CA THR A 139 12.33 13.74 0.39
C THR A 139 13.84 13.91 0.56
N GLN A 140 14.68 13.12 -0.12
CA GLN A 140 16.13 13.30 -0.12
C GLN A 140 16.56 14.66 -0.70
N ILE A 141 16.00 15.06 -1.84
CA ILE A 141 16.33 16.38 -2.44
C ILE A 141 15.94 17.52 -1.49
N LYS A 142 14.77 17.41 -0.85
CA LYS A 142 14.35 18.38 0.18
C LYS A 142 15.33 18.38 1.34
N HIS A 143 15.60 17.25 1.98
CA HIS A 143 16.52 17.16 3.11
C HIS A 143 17.92 17.71 2.78
N ARG A 144 18.44 17.41 1.59
CA ARG A 144 19.73 17.92 1.12
C ARG A 144 19.72 19.44 0.95
N SER A 145 18.67 20.00 0.35
CA SER A 145 18.54 21.46 0.19
C SER A 145 18.44 22.18 1.55
N TRP A 146 17.65 21.63 2.47
CA TRP A 146 17.52 22.17 3.83
C TRP A 146 18.85 22.10 4.59
N SER A 147 19.55 20.98 4.52
CA SER A 147 20.86 20.82 5.16
C SER A 147 21.91 21.81 4.62
N ILE A 148 21.95 22.05 3.31
CA ILE A 148 22.87 23.04 2.71
C ILE A 148 22.50 24.46 3.16
N LYS A 149 21.21 24.83 3.16
CA LYS A 149 20.74 26.14 3.62
C LYS A 149 21.13 26.39 5.09
N LEU A 150 20.92 25.40 5.96
CA LEU A 150 21.34 25.45 7.36
C LEU A 150 22.86 25.61 7.49
N SER A 151 23.63 24.87 6.70
CA SER A 151 25.09 24.95 6.74
C SER A 151 25.62 26.33 6.30
N ILE A 152 25.01 26.97 5.31
CA ILE A 152 25.40 28.32 4.87
C ILE A 152 25.12 29.35 5.97
N VAL A 153 23.96 29.26 6.61
CA VAL A 153 23.59 30.16 7.73
C VAL A 153 24.58 30.01 8.88
N GLN A 154 25.00 28.78 9.21
CA GLN A 154 26.02 28.52 10.23
C GLN A 154 27.39 29.12 9.86
N PHE A 155 27.79 29.05 8.59
CA PHE A 155 29.08 29.58 8.15
C PHE A 155 29.14 31.11 8.22
N ILE A 156 28.06 31.79 7.78
CA ILE A 156 27.93 33.25 7.86
C ILE A 156 27.99 33.73 9.31
N SER A 157 27.28 33.01 10.19
CA SER A 157 27.28 33.27 11.63
C SER A 157 28.70 33.22 12.23
N LEU A 158 29.48 32.20 11.91
CA LEU A 158 30.85 32.03 12.42
C LEU A 158 31.80 33.15 11.95
N ILE A 159 31.68 33.59 10.69
CA ILE A 159 32.45 34.72 10.16
C ILE A 159 32.16 36.00 10.95
N LEU A 160 30.89 36.25 11.29
CA LEU A 160 30.49 37.43 12.05
C LEU A 160 31.11 37.44 13.46
N VAL A 161 31.17 36.28 14.12
CA VAL A 161 31.80 36.13 15.43
C VAL A 161 33.32 36.38 15.36
N ILE A 162 34.00 35.82 14.35
CA ILE A 162 35.44 36.04 14.15
C ILE A 162 35.73 37.52 13.88
N LEU A 163 34.96 38.17 13.00
CA LEU A 163 35.12 39.59 12.68
C LEU A 163 34.95 40.45 13.94
N SER A 164 33.93 40.17 14.76
CA SER A 164 33.73 40.89 16.02
C SER A 164 34.91 40.72 16.99
N SER A 165 35.48 39.51 17.07
CA SER A 165 36.61 39.19 17.94
C SER A 165 37.89 39.91 17.50
N ILE A 166 38.14 40.02 16.19
CA ILE A 166 39.29 40.75 15.63
C ILE A 166 39.18 42.26 15.93
N LEU A 167 37.99 42.85 15.79
CA LEU A 167 37.75 44.25 16.13
C LEU A 167 38.00 44.52 17.62
N LEU A 168 37.59 43.60 18.50
CA LEU A 168 37.87 43.68 19.93
C LEU A 168 39.36 43.57 20.25
N LEU A 169 40.07 42.65 19.61
CA LEU A 169 41.53 42.50 19.77
C LEU A 169 42.26 43.78 19.32
N ARG A 170 41.84 44.37 18.19
CA ARG A 170 42.39 45.64 17.71
C ARG A 170 42.18 46.76 18.74
N ARG A 171 40.97 46.88 19.31
CA ARG A 171 40.69 47.86 20.35
C ARG A 171 41.53 47.62 21.61
N TYR A 172 41.70 46.37 22.02
CA TYR A 172 42.55 46.01 23.16
C TYR A 172 44.01 46.41 22.93
N LEU A 173 44.54 46.19 21.71
CA LEU A 173 45.90 46.60 21.34
C LEU A 173 46.06 48.12 21.34
N VAL A 174 45.13 48.87 20.72
CA VAL A 174 45.16 50.35 20.71
C VAL A 174 45.07 50.92 22.13
N THR A 175 44.21 50.35 22.97
CA THR A 175 44.07 50.78 24.38
C THR A 175 45.31 50.41 25.22
N SER A 176 45.94 49.26 24.94
CA SER A 176 47.19 48.86 25.59
C SER A 176 48.37 49.74 25.20
N HIS A 177 48.42 50.21 23.94
CA HIS A 177 49.40 51.22 23.51
C HIS A 177 49.24 52.57 24.23
N HIS A 178 48.07 52.89 24.77
CA HIS A 178 47.88 54.09 25.59
C HIS A 178 48.44 53.99 27.02
N LYS A 179 48.91 52.80 27.44
CA LYS A 179 49.58 52.60 28.75
C LYS A 179 51.10 52.55 28.67
N ILE A 180 51.69 52.74 27.48
CA ILE A 180 53.13 52.94 27.34
C ILE A 180 53.38 54.45 27.39
N PRO A 181 54.13 54.97 28.37
CA PRO A 181 54.38 56.40 28.47
C PRO A 181 55.16 56.84 27.24
N LEU A 182 54.79 58.02 26.71
CA LEU A 182 55.53 58.78 25.71
C LEU A 182 57.03 58.63 25.91
N ILE A 183 57.75 58.16 24.89
CA ILE A 183 59.12 58.55 24.53
C ILE A 183 59.41 57.84 23.19
N TYR A 184 59.56 58.66 22.13
CA TYR A 184 59.86 58.33 20.73
C TYR A 184 58.77 57.65 19.90
N LEU A 185 58.02 58.44 19.14
CA LEU A 185 58.18 58.49 17.67
C LEU A 185 57.41 59.68 17.07
N ASP A 186 58.14 60.34 16.19
CA ASP A 186 57.92 61.56 15.41
C ASP A 186 56.52 61.74 14.78
N GLU A 187 56.11 63.01 14.73
CA GLU A 187 54.85 63.51 14.16
C GLU A 187 54.82 63.34 12.64
N SER A 188 53.79 62.65 12.13
CA SER A 188 53.29 62.92 10.77
C SER A 188 51.77 63.16 10.82
N SER A 189 51.38 64.30 10.27
CA SER A 189 50.07 64.93 10.42
C SER A 189 48.89 64.19 9.79
N THR A 190 49.16 63.18 8.97
CA THR A 190 48.14 62.37 8.29
C THR A 190 47.59 61.24 9.17
N SER A 191 48.36 60.79 10.17
CA SER A 191 47.98 59.67 11.03
C SER A 191 46.91 60.04 12.09
N TRP A 192 46.91 61.28 12.59
CA TRP A 192 45.95 61.72 13.63
C TRP A 192 44.52 61.82 13.08
N GLN A 193 44.35 62.25 11.82
CA GLN A 193 43.03 62.41 11.21
C GLN A 193 42.40 61.07 10.89
N ILE A 194 43.21 60.10 10.47
CA ILE A 194 42.77 58.73 10.22
C ILE A 194 42.40 58.04 11.53
N ASN A 195 43.19 58.21 12.60
CA ASN A 195 42.88 57.62 13.89
C ASN A 195 41.67 58.27 14.57
N SER A 196 41.43 59.57 14.41
CA SER A 196 40.26 60.23 14.99
C SER A 196 38.96 59.84 14.28
N ALA A 197 38.98 59.73 12.94
CA ALA A 197 37.86 59.23 12.16
C ALA A 197 37.52 57.78 12.51
N LEU A 198 38.53 56.92 12.68
CA LEU A 198 38.36 55.52 13.08
C LEU A 198 37.83 55.38 14.51
N ASN A 199 38.35 56.18 15.47
CA ASN A 199 37.86 56.16 16.85
C ASN A 199 36.42 56.68 16.99
N SER A 200 36.00 57.61 16.13
CA SER A 200 34.60 58.08 16.09
C SER A 200 33.65 57.00 15.56
N ILE A 201 34.09 56.23 14.57
CA ILE A 201 33.36 55.07 14.05
C ILE A 201 33.29 53.95 15.11
N ASP A 202 34.39 53.68 15.81
CA ASP A 202 34.46 52.67 16.88
C ASP A 202 33.56 53.03 18.07
N ASN A 203 33.51 54.29 18.50
CA ASN A 203 32.64 54.71 19.60
C ASN A 203 31.15 54.75 19.22
N PHE A 204 30.82 55.06 17.96
CA PHE A 204 29.44 55.06 17.47
C PHE A 204 28.88 53.63 17.32
N LEU A 205 29.71 52.66 16.94
CA LEU A 205 29.31 51.26 16.80
C LEU A 205 29.21 50.49 18.13
N PHE A 206 29.96 50.86 19.18
CA PHE A 206 30.18 49.96 20.33
C PHE A 206 29.49 50.31 21.66
N TYR A 207 28.88 51.49 21.85
CA TYR A 207 28.36 51.86 23.18
C TYR A 207 26.98 51.24 23.55
N PRO A 208 26.03 51.01 22.61
CA PRO A 208 24.84 50.20 22.90
C PRO A 208 24.95 48.74 22.41
N ALA A 209 25.95 48.38 21.61
CA ALA A 209 25.96 47.12 20.85
C ALA A 209 26.60 45.92 21.56
N TYR A 210 27.34 46.12 22.66
CA TYR A 210 28.04 45.03 23.37
C TYR A 210 27.12 43.93 23.94
N PRO A 211 26.01 44.27 24.64
CA PRO A 211 25.07 43.25 25.10
C PRO A 211 24.33 42.59 23.94
N LEU A 212 24.01 43.33 22.88
CA LEU A 212 23.42 42.80 21.65
C LEU A 212 24.36 41.79 20.96
N LEU A 213 25.66 42.07 20.94
CA LEU A 213 26.66 41.19 20.33
C LEU A 213 26.82 39.88 21.12
N LEU A 214 26.80 39.94 22.45
CA LEU A 214 26.77 38.75 23.31
C LEU A 214 25.49 37.92 23.12
N ILE A 215 24.34 38.57 23.01
CA ILE A 215 23.06 37.90 22.71
C ILE A 215 23.11 37.22 21.34
N VAL A 216 23.67 37.89 20.33
CA VAL A 216 23.85 37.32 18.98
C VAL A 216 24.79 36.12 19.01
N ILE A 217 25.90 36.18 19.75
CA ILE A 217 26.82 35.04 19.92
C ILE A 217 26.10 33.87 20.63
N PHE A 218 25.31 34.15 21.67
CA PHE A 218 24.59 33.12 22.43
C PHE A 218 23.50 32.44 21.60
N ILE A 219 22.69 33.21 20.86
CA ILE A 219 21.68 32.70 19.94
C ILE A 219 22.33 31.85 18.84
N ASN A 220 23.45 32.30 18.28
CA ASN A 220 24.18 31.54 17.28
C ASN A 220 24.77 30.22 17.82
N GLY A 221 25.26 30.21 19.07
CA GLY A 221 25.70 29.00 19.75
C GLY A 221 24.56 27.99 19.95
N ILE A 222 23.37 28.45 20.31
CA ILE A 222 22.17 27.59 20.45
C ILE A 222 21.76 27.01 19.09
N ILE A 223 21.75 27.83 18.03
CA ILE A 223 21.41 27.37 16.67
C ILE A 223 22.43 26.32 16.17
N PHE A 224 23.72 26.49 16.48
CA PHE A 224 24.75 25.50 16.16
C PHE A 224 24.51 24.19 16.92
N PHE A 225 24.21 24.26 18.22
CA PHE A 225 23.97 23.09 19.05
C PHE A 225 22.73 22.30 18.60
N ILE A 226 21.63 23.00 18.30
CA ILE A 226 20.40 22.40 17.78
C ILE A 226 20.63 21.81 16.37
N GLY A 227 21.39 22.51 15.53
CA GLY A 227 21.73 22.03 14.18
C GLY A 227 22.60 20.77 14.17
N HIS A 228 23.45 20.58 15.18
CA HIS A 228 24.25 19.36 15.34
C HIS A 228 23.40 18.18 15.87
N PHE A 229 22.39 18.44 16.69
CA PHE A 229 21.56 17.40 17.30
C PHE A 229 20.44 16.87 16.37
N ILE A 230 20.10 17.61 15.32
CA ILE A 230 19.07 17.24 14.32
C ILE A 230 19.67 16.41 13.16
N ARG A 231 21.00 16.25 13.10
CA ARG A 231 21.70 15.48 12.07
C ARG A 231 21.97 14.06 12.53
#